data_AF-A0A1C5Y8M8-F1
#
_entry.id   AF-A0A1C5Y8M8-F1
#
_cell.length_a   1.000
_cell.length_b   1.000
_cell.length_c   1.000
_cell.angle_alpha   90.00
_cell.angle_beta   90.00
_cell.angle_gamma   90.00
#
_symmetry.space_group_name_H-M   'P 1'
#
loop_
_entity.id
_entity.type
_entity.pdbx_description
1 polymer ?
#
loop_
_entity_poly.entity_id
_entity_poly.type
_entity_poly.pdbx_seq_one_letter_code
_entity_poly.pdbx_strand_id
1 'polypeptide(L)'
;MKTDEKITLWSERIHEFQFSGQTCKTWCQEHHVPVSTMNYWMRKLKKLDEQSDTDMIFAKMPTEKEISKNETLNISPSPVRIFITNAIRIEVMPECPPEFFRVLIQGLKDHA
;
A
#
# COMPACT_ATOMS: atom_id res chain seq x y z
N MET A 1 -40.04 -4.46 4.96
CA MET A 1 -38.72 -3.81 4.80
C MET A 1 -37.73 -4.87 4.37
N LYS A 2 -37.08 -4.67 3.23
CA LYS A 2 -36.10 -5.61 2.67
C LYS A 2 -34.85 -5.65 3.55
N THR A 3 -34.07 -6.73 3.47
CA THR A 3 -32.85 -6.90 4.28
C THR A 3 -31.83 -5.79 4.01
N ASP A 4 -31.72 -5.35 2.76
CA ASP A 4 -30.76 -4.33 2.33
C ASP A 4 -31.11 -2.95 2.87
N GLU A 5 -32.40 -2.58 2.88
CA GLU A 5 -32.88 -1.31 3.46
C GLU A 5 -32.53 -1.21 4.96
N LYS A 6 -32.57 -2.33 5.69
CA LYS A 6 -32.14 -2.36 7.09
C LYS A 6 -30.63 -2.20 7.23
N ILE A 7 -29.85 -2.83 6.36
CA ILE A 7 -28.39 -2.73 6.38
C ILE A 7 -27.96 -1.28 6.14
N THR A 8 -28.52 -0.61 5.14
CA THR A 8 -28.23 0.80 4.85
C THR A 8 -28.55 1.71 6.03
N LEU A 9 -29.76 1.62 6.57
CA LEU A 9 -30.20 2.43 7.71
C LEU A 9 -29.26 2.29 8.91
N TRP A 10 -28.85 1.07 9.24
CA TRP A 10 -27.99 0.82 10.39
C TRP A 10 -26.53 1.19 10.13
N SER A 11 -26.08 1.13 8.88
CA SER A 11 -24.75 1.61 8.50
C SER A 11 -24.65 3.12 8.67
N GLU A 12 -25.65 3.87 8.20
CA GLU A 12 -25.73 5.32 8.40
C GLU A 12 -25.76 5.70 9.87
N ARG A 13 -26.60 5.06 10.68
CA ARG A 13 -26.68 5.31 12.14
C ARG A 13 -25.37 5.03 12.87
N ILE A 14 -24.66 3.97 12.49
CA ILE A 14 -23.36 3.66 13.11
C ILE A 14 -22.30 4.68 12.67
N HIS A 15 -22.35 5.15 11.41
CA HIS A 15 -21.46 6.19 10.94
C HIS A 15 -21.70 7.52 11.69
N GLU A 16 -22.95 7.93 11.87
CA GLU A 16 -23.32 9.09 12.71
C GLU A 16 -22.82 8.93 14.15
N PHE A 17 -22.99 7.74 14.74
CA PHE A 17 -22.46 7.43 16.06
C PHE A 17 -20.93 7.58 16.13
N GLN A 18 -20.20 7.01 15.17
CA GLN A 18 -18.73 7.10 15.11
C GLN A 18 -18.27 8.56 14.94
N PHE A 19 -18.93 9.33 14.09
CA PHE A 19 -18.62 10.74 13.86
C PHE A 19 -18.94 11.61 15.09
N SER A 20 -19.95 11.25 15.87
CA SER A 20 -20.34 12.00 17.07
C SER A 20 -19.28 12.00 18.18
N GLY A 21 -18.39 11.00 18.22
CA GLY A 21 -17.40 10.83 19.29
C GLY A 21 -18.01 10.53 20.67
N GLN A 22 -19.33 10.32 20.75
CA GLN A 22 -20.03 10.06 22.00
C GLN A 22 -19.83 8.62 22.47
N THR A 23 -20.18 8.34 23.72
CA THR A 23 -20.31 6.96 24.17
C THR A 23 -21.59 6.33 23.61
N CYS A 24 -21.56 5.01 23.36
CA CYS A 24 -22.71 4.27 22.80
C CYS A 24 -23.99 4.47 23.64
N LYS A 25 -23.87 4.56 24.97
CA LYS A 25 -25.04 4.78 25.86
C LYS A 25 -25.67 6.16 25.63
N THR A 26 -24.85 7.21 25.57
CA THR A 26 -25.33 8.59 25.37
C THR A 26 -26.00 8.74 24.02
N TRP A 27 -25.34 8.28 22.95
CA TRP A 27 -25.88 8.34 21.60
C TRP A 27 -27.20 7.55 21.47
N CYS A 28 -27.25 6.34 22.04
CA CYS A 28 -28.46 5.52 22.05
C CYS A 28 -29.63 6.20 22.78
N GLN A 29 -29.35 6.93 23.87
CA GLN A 29 -30.38 7.67 24.61
C GLN A 29 -30.94 8.84 23.79
N GLU A 30 -30.07 9.64 23.15
CA GLU A 30 -30.48 10.78 22.32
C GLU A 30 -31.29 10.33 21.09
N HIS A 31 -30.83 9.27 20.42
CA HIS A 31 -31.44 8.76 19.19
C HIS A 31 -32.56 7.73 19.44
N HIS A 32 -32.96 7.53 20.71
CA HIS A 32 -34.03 6.61 21.12
C HIS A 32 -33.84 5.18 20.59
N VAL A 33 -32.59 4.73 20.61
CA VAL A 33 -32.18 3.39 20.17
C VAL A 33 -31.85 2.53 21.38
N PRO A 34 -32.40 1.31 21.51
CA PRO A 34 -31.94 0.39 22.55
C PRO A 34 -30.47 0.00 22.32
N VAL A 35 -29.65 0.09 23.37
CA VAL A 35 -28.21 -0.24 23.32
C VAL A 35 -27.97 -1.67 22.82
N SER A 36 -28.85 -2.61 23.17
CA SER A 36 -28.78 -3.99 22.69
C SER A 36 -28.93 -4.09 21.16
N THR A 37 -29.83 -3.29 20.58
CA THR A 37 -30.03 -3.21 19.14
C THR A 37 -28.82 -2.59 18.45
N MET A 38 -28.26 -1.51 18.99
CA MET A 38 -27.02 -0.91 18.48
C MET A 38 -25.86 -1.92 18.48
N ASN A 39 -25.63 -2.59 19.60
CA ASN A 39 -24.59 -3.62 19.73
C ASN A 39 -24.79 -4.79 18.77
N TYR A 40 -26.04 -5.21 18.56
CA TYR A 40 -26.37 -6.24 17.59
C TYR A 40 -25.96 -5.82 16.17
N TRP A 41 -26.31 -4.60 15.75
CA TRP A 41 -26.02 -4.11 14.40
C TRP A 41 -24.53 -3.83 14.17
N MET A 42 -23.81 -3.29 15.16
CA MET A 42 -22.35 -3.15 15.07
C MET A 42 -21.67 -4.50 14.83
N ARG A 43 -22.06 -5.55 15.57
CA ARG A 43 -21.52 -6.89 15.38
C ARG A 43 -21.92 -7.50 14.04
N LYS A 44 -23.18 -7.30 13.63
CA LYS A 44 -23.70 -7.85 12.39
C LYS A 44 -23.00 -7.23 11.18
N LEU A 45 -22.88 -5.91 11.13
CA LEU A 45 -22.25 -5.20 10.02
C LEU A 45 -20.75 -5.49 9.94
N LYS A 46 -20.06 -5.60 11.07
CA LYS A 46 -18.67 -6.08 11.10
C LYS A 46 -18.51 -7.47 10.47
N LYS A 47 -19.43 -8.41 10.75
CA LYS A 47 -19.39 -9.74 10.13
C LYS A 47 -19.69 -9.72 8.63
N LEU A 48 -20.53 -8.80 8.16
CA LEU A 48 -20.78 -8.64 6.72
C LEU A 48 -19.53 -8.09 6.02
N ASP A 49 -18.84 -7.14 6.65
CA ASP A 49 -17.58 -6.56 6.17
C ASP A 49 -16.47 -7.62 6.09
N GLU A 50 -16.30 -8.43 7.15
CA GLU A 50 -15.39 -9.58 7.17
C GLU A 50 -15.76 -10.66 6.14
N GLN A 51 -17.06 -10.82 5.83
CA GLN A 51 -17.51 -11.73 4.78
C GLN A 51 -17.25 -11.19 3.37
N SER A 52 -17.34 -9.88 3.13
CA SER A 52 -16.85 -9.31 1.86
C SER A 52 -15.34 -9.46 1.70
N ASP A 53 -14.60 -9.45 2.82
CA ASP A 53 -13.16 -9.72 2.86
C ASP A 53 -12.81 -11.22 2.74
N THR A 54 -13.77 -12.13 2.49
CA THR A 54 -13.42 -13.54 2.21
C THR A 54 -12.75 -13.76 0.84
N ASP A 55 -12.55 -12.69 0.07
CA ASP A 55 -11.53 -12.61 -0.99
C ASP A 55 -10.12 -12.28 -0.45
N MET A 56 -9.88 -12.45 0.87
CA MET A 56 -8.54 -12.54 1.45
C MET A 56 -7.83 -13.80 0.93
N ILE A 57 -7.29 -13.69 -0.29
CA ILE A 57 -6.40 -14.68 -0.86
C ILE A 57 -5.10 -14.62 -0.04
N PHE A 58 -4.74 -15.73 0.61
CA PHE A 58 -3.39 -15.87 1.14
C PHE A 58 -2.40 -15.77 -0.02
N ALA A 59 -1.66 -14.66 -0.10
CA ALA A 59 -0.57 -14.56 -1.04
C ALA A 59 0.45 -15.65 -0.69
N LYS A 60 0.69 -16.58 -1.63
CA LYS A 60 1.77 -17.56 -1.49
C LYS A 60 3.07 -16.78 -1.41
N MET A 61 3.72 -16.81 -0.25
CA MET A 61 5.08 -16.29 -0.12
C MET A 61 6.00 -17.07 -1.09
N PRO A 62 6.79 -16.37 -1.92
CA PRO A 62 7.73 -17.04 -2.79
C PRO A 62 8.72 -17.83 -1.94
N THR A 63 8.99 -19.06 -2.38
CA THR A 63 9.93 -19.98 -1.74
C THR A 63 11.36 -19.49 -1.99
N GLU A 64 12.35 -19.77 -1.14
CA GLU A 64 13.75 -19.35 -1.37
C GLU A 64 14.29 -19.70 -2.77
N LYS A 65 13.85 -20.84 -3.33
CA LYS A 65 14.18 -21.26 -4.70
C LYS A 65 13.53 -20.40 -5.78
N GLU A 66 12.33 -19.86 -5.52
CA GLU A 66 11.65 -18.91 -6.41
C GLU A 66 12.31 -17.54 -6.34
N ILE A 67 12.87 -17.13 -5.17
CA ILE A 67 13.65 -15.90 -4.93
C ILE A 67 15.05 -15.95 -5.58
N SER A 68 15.65 -17.13 -5.70
CA SER A 68 16.95 -17.31 -6.36
C SER A 68 16.84 -17.31 -7.91
N LYS A 69 15.69 -17.69 -8.46
CA LYS A 69 15.45 -17.70 -9.92
C LYS A 69 15.22 -16.31 -10.52
N ASN A 70 14.66 -15.39 -9.76
CA ASN A 70 14.46 -14.00 -10.16
C ASN A 70 15.69 -13.12 -9.87
N GLU A 71 16.66 -13.56 -9.06
CA GLU A 71 18.01 -12.95 -9.04
C GLU A 71 18.77 -13.15 -10.36
N THR A 72 18.54 -14.26 -11.06
CA THR A 72 19.21 -14.56 -12.35
C THR A 72 18.51 -13.94 -13.56
N LEU A 73 17.26 -13.48 -13.42
CA LEU A 73 16.50 -12.81 -14.49
C LEU A 73 16.37 -11.29 -14.32
N ASN A 74 16.63 -10.75 -13.13
CA ASN A 74 16.77 -9.31 -12.89
C ASN A 74 18.24 -8.87 -12.87
N ILE A 75 18.96 -9.10 -13.97
CA ILE A 75 20.15 -8.28 -14.22
C ILE A 75 19.63 -6.94 -14.73
N SER A 76 19.11 -6.11 -13.83
CA SER A 76 18.95 -4.69 -14.14
C SER A 76 20.33 -4.19 -14.54
N PRO A 77 20.52 -3.63 -15.73
CA PRO A 77 21.86 -3.36 -16.21
C PRO A 77 22.48 -2.29 -15.28
N SER A 78 23.57 -2.68 -14.62
CA SER A 78 24.16 -1.89 -13.53
C SER A 78 24.96 -0.71 -14.10
N PRO A 79 24.82 0.50 -13.55
CA PRO A 79 25.56 1.66 -14.05
C PRO A 79 27.06 1.52 -13.83
N VAL A 80 27.83 2.08 -14.74
CA VAL A 80 29.28 2.28 -14.57
C VAL A 80 29.49 3.45 -13.61
N ARG A 81 30.29 3.26 -12.57
CA ARG A 81 30.59 4.28 -11.56
C ARG A 81 32.05 4.72 -11.65
N ILE A 82 32.28 6.01 -11.84
CA ILE A 82 33.60 6.64 -11.88
C ILE A 82 33.75 7.53 -10.65
N PHE A 83 34.85 7.38 -9.92
CA PHE A 83 35.17 8.18 -8.74
C PHE A 83 36.39 9.06 -9.01
N ILE A 84 36.24 10.37 -8.84
CA ILE A 84 37.32 11.35 -8.94
C ILE A 84 37.55 11.95 -7.55
N THR A 85 38.78 11.78 -7.05
CA THR A 85 39.28 12.31 -5.76
C THR A 85 38.31 12.11 -4.58
N ASN A 86 37.55 11.01 -4.57
CA ASN A 86 36.48 10.67 -3.61
C ASN A 86 35.37 11.72 -3.41
N ALA A 87 35.41 12.85 -4.10
CA ALA A 87 34.47 13.96 -3.96
C ALA A 87 33.41 13.96 -5.08
N ILE A 88 33.75 13.39 -6.24
CA ILE A 88 32.88 13.37 -7.41
C ILE A 88 32.61 11.92 -7.79
N ARG A 89 31.32 11.58 -7.91
CA ARG A 89 30.83 10.29 -8.39
C ARG A 89 30.02 10.53 -9.65
N ILE A 90 30.46 9.93 -10.76
CA ILE A 90 29.76 9.96 -12.03
C ILE A 90 29.14 8.59 -12.25
N GLU A 91 27.84 8.53 -12.49
CA GLU A 91 27.11 7.30 -12.79
C GLU A 91 26.64 7.32 -14.24
N VAL A 92 27.04 6.31 -15.01
CA VAL A 92 26.69 6.17 -16.41
C VAL A 92 25.76 4.99 -16.56
N MET A 93 24.52 5.27 -16.93
CA MET A 93 23.52 4.24 -17.17
C MET A 93 23.84 3.46 -18.46
N PRO A 94 23.38 2.21 -18.57
CA PRO A 94 23.60 1.35 -19.74
C PRO A 94 23.03 1.91 -21.05
N GLU A 95 22.03 2.78 -20.96
CA GLU A 95 21.40 3.46 -22.09
C GLU A 95 22.19 4.70 -22.57
N CYS A 96 23.36 4.97 -21.98
CA CYS A 96 24.20 6.09 -22.36
C CYS A 96 24.74 5.91 -23.80
N PRO A 97 24.52 6.86 -24.71
CA PRO A 97 25.08 6.81 -26.05
C PRO A 97 26.62 6.69 -26.02
N PRO A 98 27.22 5.74 -26.78
CA PRO A 98 28.67 5.52 -26.75
C PRO A 98 29.49 6.76 -27.09
N GLU A 99 29.01 7.60 -28.01
CA GLU A 99 29.69 8.85 -28.40
C GLU A 99 29.75 9.85 -27.24
N PHE A 100 28.68 9.95 -26.45
CA PHE A 100 28.65 10.83 -25.28
C PHE A 100 29.59 10.32 -24.19
N PHE A 101 29.61 9.00 -23.95
CA PHE A 101 30.54 8.39 -23.00
C PHE A 101 31.99 8.60 -23.42
N ARG A 102 32.31 8.49 -24.72
CA ARG A 102 33.66 8.77 -25.25
C ARG A 102 34.08 10.21 -25.01
N VAL A 103 33.21 11.18 -25.31
CA VAL A 103 33.48 12.62 -25.07
C VAL A 103 33.73 12.89 -23.58
N LEU A 104 32.92 12.29 -22.70
CA LEU A 104 33.09 12.40 -21.26
C LEU A 104 34.47 11.89 -20.82
N ILE A 105 34.85 10.67 -21.22
CA ILE A 105 36.15 10.08 -20.86
C ILE A 105 37.31 10.91 -21.42
N GLN A 106 37.18 11.42 -22.65
CA GLN A 106 38.21 12.27 -23.26
C GLN A 106 38.36 13.60 -22.51
N GLY A 107 37.25 14.27 -22.17
CA GLY A 107 37.28 15.50 -21.36
C GLY A 107 37.86 15.26 -19.96
N LEU A 108 37.54 14.14 -19.33
CA LEU A 108 38.15 13.76 -18.05
C LEU A 108 39.66 13.54 -18.18
N LYS A 109 40.12 12.93 -19.27
CA LYS A 109 41.54 12.71 -19.55
C LYS A 109 42.31 14.02 -19.80
N ASP A 110 41.70 14.97 -20.51
CA ASP A 110 42.36 16.23 -20.88
C ASP A 110 42.46 17.22 -19.70
N HIS A 111 41.69 16.98 -18.63
CA HIS A 111 41.60 17.84 -17.45
C HIS A 111 42.01 17.13 -16.13
N ALA A 112 42.61 15.93 -16.21
CA ALA A 112 43.21 15.20 -15.10
C ALA A 112 44.74 15.31 -15.13
#